data_AF-A0A7C2JEE0-F1
#
_entry.id   AF-A0A7C2JEE0-F1
#
_cell.length_a   1.000
_cell.length_b   1.000
_cell.length_c   1.000
_cell.angle_alpha   90.00
_cell.angle_beta   90.00
_cell.angle_gamma   90.00
#
_symmetry.space_group_name_H-M   'P 1'
#
loop_
_entity.id
_entity.type
_entity.pdbx_description
1 polymer ?
#
loop_
_entity_poly.entity_id
_entity_poly.type
_entity_poly.pdbx_seq_one_letter_code
_entity_poly.pdbx_strand_id
1 'polypeptide(L)'
;MDSKMAKQPDQKTTASEPDVPSSNPQPQAPGKPASYSMMEPKMRRIYGEFYREIYFSEAKHLDTKTQELISIAASLVAKCQGCIEGHLKKAMAAGATEEEISETICIAAAINAAAIIDLTDIAANNLEINHFPSEGPRFKVNK
;
A
#
# COMPACT_ATOMS: atom_id res chain seq x y z
N MET A 1 -13.93 -42.23 -24.82
CA MET A 1 -15.13 -42.40 -23.99
C MET A 1 -14.68 -42.48 -22.53
N ASP A 2 -14.61 -41.27 -21.96
CA ASP A 2 -14.97 -40.92 -20.59
C ASP A 2 -14.12 -41.46 -19.43
N SER A 3 -12.99 -40.75 -19.25
CA SER A 3 -12.28 -40.67 -17.98
C SER A 3 -13.09 -39.85 -16.99
N LYS A 4 -13.30 -40.44 -15.81
CA LYS A 4 -14.16 -40.01 -14.70
C LYS A 4 -13.99 -38.52 -14.33
N MET A 5 -15.08 -37.76 -14.39
CA MET A 5 -15.22 -36.47 -13.71
C MET A 5 -15.21 -36.70 -12.20
N ALA A 6 -14.16 -36.20 -11.54
CA ALA A 6 -14.15 -36.07 -10.09
C ALA A 6 -15.24 -35.05 -9.68
N LYS A 7 -16.13 -35.46 -8.77
CA LYS A 7 -17.15 -34.58 -8.19
C LYS A 7 -16.46 -33.42 -7.46
N GLN A 8 -16.80 -32.19 -7.83
CA GLN A 8 -16.52 -30.99 -7.03
C GLN A 8 -17.20 -31.15 -5.67
N PRO A 9 -16.50 -30.91 -4.54
CA PRO A 9 -17.16 -30.93 -3.24
C PRO A 9 -17.97 -29.65 -3.04
N ASP A 10 -19.26 -29.87 -2.82
CA ASP A 10 -20.29 -29.06 -2.17
C ASP A 10 -19.99 -27.58 -1.92
N GLN A 11 -20.68 -26.72 -2.67
CA GLN A 11 -20.89 -25.31 -2.35
C GLN A 11 -21.69 -25.21 -1.05
N LYS A 12 -20.99 -25.15 0.08
CA LYS A 12 -21.60 -24.83 1.37
C LYS A 12 -21.92 -23.34 1.38
N THR A 13 -23.21 -23.04 1.42
CA THR A 13 -23.82 -21.71 1.54
C THR A 13 -23.14 -20.89 2.64
N THR A 14 -22.35 -19.87 2.28
CA THR A 14 -21.85 -18.88 3.22
C THR A 14 -22.85 -17.74 3.31
N ALA A 15 -23.27 -17.41 4.54
CA ALA A 15 -23.97 -16.17 4.85
C ALA A 15 -23.24 -14.99 4.18
N SER A 16 -23.99 -14.04 3.63
CA SER A 16 -23.44 -12.87 2.93
C SER A 16 -22.47 -12.14 3.85
N GLU A 17 -21.18 -12.34 3.61
CA GLU A 17 -20.11 -11.68 4.34
C GLU A 17 -20.20 -10.17 4.09
N PRO A 18 -19.93 -9.33 5.10
CA PRO A 18 -19.94 -7.89 4.91
C PRO A 18 -18.91 -7.51 3.84
N ASP A 19 -19.32 -6.73 2.85
CA ASP A 19 -18.48 -6.28 1.74
C ASP A 19 -17.21 -5.63 2.30
N VAL A 20 -16.09 -6.31 2.14
CA VAL A 20 -14.76 -5.74 2.35
C VAL A 20 -14.52 -4.81 1.16
N PRO A 21 -14.30 -3.50 1.38
CA PRO A 21 -14.02 -2.59 0.28
C PRO A 21 -12.83 -3.13 -0.51
N SER A 22 -13.02 -3.40 -1.80
CA SER A 22 -11.93 -3.87 -2.64
C SER A 22 -10.83 -2.81 -2.63
N SER A 23 -9.60 -3.20 -2.28
CA SER A 23 -8.42 -2.35 -2.40
C SER A 23 -8.19 -1.92 -3.85
N ASN A 24 -8.67 -2.73 -4.81
CA ASN A 24 -8.71 -2.40 -6.22
C ASN A 24 -10.16 -2.28 -6.73
N PRO A 25 -10.67 -1.06 -6.99
CA PRO A 25 -12.04 -0.84 -7.47
C PRO A 25 -12.25 -1.24 -8.95
N GLN A 26 -11.28 -1.88 -9.61
CA GLN A 26 -11.48 -2.37 -10.98
C GLN A 26 -12.51 -3.51 -11.03
N PRO A 27 -13.42 -3.49 -12.04
CA PRO A 27 -14.28 -4.63 -12.34
C PRO A 27 -13.42 -5.88 -12.49
N GLN A 28 -13.75 -6.94 -11.74
CA GLN A 28 -13.06 -8.22 -11.90
C GLN A 28 -13.29 -8.70 -13.33
N ALA A 29 -12.21 -8.97 -14.05
CA ALA A 29 -12.31 -9.54 -15.40
C ALA A 29 -13.08 -10.87 -15.33
N PRO A 30 -13.92 -11.19 -16.33
CA PRO A 30 -14.71 -12.41 -16.33
C PRO A 30 -13.84 -13.65 -16.08
N GLY A 31 -14.26 -14.49 -15.13
CA GLY A 31 -13.56 -15.72 -14.79
C GLY A 31 -12.37 -15.57 -13.81
N LYS A 32 -12.05 -14.36 -13.33
CA LYS A 32 -11.08 -14.19 -12.25
C LYS A 32 -11.71 -14.37 -10.87
N PRO A 33 -11.02 -15.03 -9.92
CA PRO A 33 -11.48 -15.11 -8.54
C PRO A 33 -11.58 -13.73 -7.87
N ALA A 34 -12.45 -13.61 -6.86
CA ALA A 34 -12.58 -12.40 -6.08
C ALA A 34 -11.27 -12.02 -5.35
N SER A 35 -11.11 -10.73 -5.06
CA SER A 35 -10.03 -10.23 -4.21
C SER A 35 -9.93 -11.03 -2.92
N TYR A 36 -8.71 -11.40 -2.54
CA TYR A 36 -8.41 -12.17 -1.32
C TYR A 36 -9.03 -13.59 -1.26
N SER A 37 -9.52 -14.15 -2.36
CA SER A 37 -10.14 -15.49 -2.40
C SER A 37 -9.24 -16.64 -1.93
N MET A 38 -7.92 -16.46 -1.92
CA MET A 38 -6.95 -17.43 -1.39
C MET A 38 -6.72 -17.31 0.12
N MET A 39 -7.35 -16.35 0.80
CA MET A 39 -7.28 -16.22 2.26
C MET A 39 -8.36 -17.08 2.92
N GLU A 40 -8.00 -17.72 4.04
CA GLU A 40 -8.97 -18.39 4.89
C GLU A 40 -10.10 -17.39 5.28
N PRO A 41 -11.39 -17.79 5.25
CA PRO A 41 -12.51 -16.87 5.44
C PRO A 41 -12.45 -16.01 6.71
N LYS A 42 -12.11 -16.57 7.87
CA LYS A 42 -11.98 -15.80 9.10
C LYS A 42 -10.86 -14.76 8.98
N MET A 43 -9.72 -15.11 8.39
CA MET A 43 -8.62 -14.17 8.18
C MET A 43 -8.99 -13.05 7.19
N ARG A 44 -9.70 -13.38 6.11
CA ARG A 44 -10.19 -12.38 5.14
C ARG A 44 -11.15 -11.38 5.80
N ARG A 45 -12.06 -11.87 6.67
CA ARG A 45 -12.97 -11.00 7.43
C ARG A 45 -12.21 -10.06 8.37
N ILE A 46 -11.27 -10.59 9.15
CA ILE A 46 -10.47 -9.78 10.09
C ILE A 46 -9.70 -8.69 9.35
N TYR A 47 -9.07 -9.02 8.22
CA TYR A 47 -8.36 -8.03 7.40
C TYR A 47 -9.31 -6.95 6.86
N GLY A 48 -10.52 -7.32 6.45
CA GLY A 48 -11.52 -6.36 6.01
C GLY A 48 -12.04 -5.45 7.11
N GLU A 49 -12.22 -5.97 8.33
CA GLU A 49 -12.57 -5.18 9.52
C GLU A 49 -11.46 -4.18 9.88
N PHE A 50 -10.19 -4.62 9.84
CA PHE A 50 -9.04 -3.74 10.02
C PHE A 50 -9.01 -2.59 9.00
N TYR A 51 -9.22 -2.90 7.71
CA TYR A 51 -9.27 -1.87 6.67
C TYR A 51 -10.45 -0.92 6.87
N ARG A 52 -11.62 -1.44 7.26
CA ARG A 52 -12.80 -0.62 7.54
C ARG A 52 -12.52 0.38 8.65
N GLU A 53 -11.91 -0.07 9.74
CA GLU A 53 -11.60 0.78 10.90
C GLU A 53 -10.65 1.92 10.52
N ILE A 54 -9.65 1.67 9.67
CA ILE A 54 -8.71 2.73 9.25
C ILE A 54 -9.41 3.82 8.42
N TYR A 55 -10.21 3.44 7.42
CA TYR A 55 -10.70 4.40 6.41
C TYR A 55 -12.10 4.96 6.69
N PHE A 56 -12.93 4.22 7.43
CA PHE A 56 -14.35 4.52 7.60
C PHE A 56 -14.78 4.66 9.08
N SER A 57 -13.85 4.62 10.03
CA SER A 57 -14.17 4.91 11.43
C SER A 57 -14.52 6.39 11.61
N GLU A 58 -15.58 6.66 12.37
CA GLU A 58 -15.97 8.02 12.79
C GLU A 58 -14.94 8.64 13.74
N ALA A 59 -14.05 7.83 14.33
CA ALA A 59 -12.97 8.28 15.20
C ALA A 59 -11.70 8.70 14.43
N LYS A 60 -11.69 8.63 13.10
CA LYS A 60 -10.48 8.95 12.32
C LYS A 60 -10.13 10.44 12.39
N HIS A 61 -8.83 10.72 12.44
CA HIS A 61 -8.31 12.09 12.54
C HIS A 61 -7.77 12.65 11.21
N LEU A 62 -7.50 11.79 10.23
CA LEU A 62 -7.04 12.19 8.91
C LEU A 62 -8.21 12.21 7.94
N ASP A 63 -8.29 13.26 7.13
CA ASP A 63 -9.21 13.27 6.00
C ASP A 63 -8.81 12.22 4.95
N THR A 64 -9.78 11.85 4.10
CA THR A 64 -9.57 10.81 3.09
C THR A 64 -8.44 11.16 2.12
N LYS A 65 -8.29 12.43 1.71
CA LYS A 65 -7.23 12.83 0.78
C LYS A 65 -5.85 12.54 1.40
N THR A 66 -5.66 12.95 2.65
CA THR A 66 -4.43 12.74 3.40
C THR A 66 -4.14 11.25 3.60
N GLN A 67 -5.14 10.45 3.96
CA GLN A 67 -4.98 8.99 4.09
C GLN A 67 -4.53 8.36 2.77
N GLU A 68 -5.09 8.79 1.64
CA GLU A 68 -4.75 8.24 0.32
C GLU A 68 -3.35 8.68 -0.15
N LEU A 69 -2.92 9.92 0.10
CA LEU A 69 -1.54 10.36 -0.18
C LEU A 69 -0.51 9.54 0.63
N ILE A 70 -0.77 9.31 1.93
CA ILE A 70 0.05 8.40 2.74
C ILE A 70 0.06 6.99 2.15
N SER A 71 -1.09 6.50 1.71
CA SER A 71 -1.23 5.16 1.13
C SER A 71 -0.46 5.02 -0.19
N ILE A 72 -0.41 6.07 -1.02
CA ILE A 72 0.41 6.13 -2.23
C ILE A 72 1.89 6.04 -1.88
N ALA A 73 2.37 6.87 -0.94
CA ALA A 73 3.77 6.84 -0.50
C ALA A 73 4.17 5.46 0.06
N ALA A 74 3.33 4.88 0.92
CA ALA A 74 3.55 3.54 1.47
C ALA A 74 3.55 2.46 0.37
N SER A 75 2.64 2.55 -0.61
CA SER A 75 2.57 1.62 -1.74
C SER A 75 3.83 1.65 -2.60
N LEU A 76 4.40 2.84 -2.84
CA LEU A 76 5.63 3.04 -3.59
C LEU A 76 6.83 2.39 -2.88
N VAL A 77 7.02 2.68 -1.60
CA VAL A 77 8.12 2.11 -0.80
C VAL A 77 7.98 0.59 -0.68
N ALA A 78 6.76 0.09 -0.51
CA ALA A 78 6.46 -1.35 -0.47
C ALA A 78 6.51 -2.03 -1.86
N LYS A 79 6.64 -1.25 -2.95
CA LYS A 79 6.63 -1.73 -4.35
C LYS A 79 5.36 -2.54 -4.68
N CYS A 80 4.21 -2.15 -4.12
CA CYS A 80 2.93 -2.82 -4.35
C CYS A 80 2.18 -2.22 -5.55
N GLN A 81 2.32 -2.85 -6.72
CA GLN A 81 1.67 -2.38 -7.97
C GLN A 81 0.13 -2.30 -7.86
N GLY A 82 -0.50 -3.33 -7.28
CA GLY A 82 -1.97 -3.34 -7.13
C GLY A 82 -2.48 -2.27 -6.15
N CYS A 83 -1.67 -1.93 -5.15
CA CYS A 83 -2.03 -0.93 -4.15
C CYS A 83 -1.97 0.48 -4.74
N ILE A 84 -0.89 0.82 -5.45
CA ILE A 84 -0.70 2.17 -5.99
C ILE A 84 -1.82 2.55 -6.98
N GLU A 85 -2.24 1.63 -7.85
CA GLU A 85 -3.30 1.89 -8.83
C GLU A 85 -4.66 2.21 -8.17
N GLY A 86 -4.97 1.52 -7.07
CA GLY A 86 -6.20 1.74 -6.31
C GLY A 86 -6.18 3.06 -5.56
N HIS A 87 -5.07 3.34 -4.87
CA HIS A 87 -4.93 4.53 -4.04
C HIS A 87 -4.79 5.83 -4.85
N LEU A 88 -4.17 5.80 -6.04
CA LEU A 88 -4.16 6.96 -6.95
C LEU A 88 -5.58 7.40 -7.34
N LYS A 89 -6.46 6.45 -7.71
CA LYS A 89 -7.84 6.76 -8.08
C LYS A 89 -8.64 7.32 -6.91
N LYS A 90 -8.45 6.76 -5.71
CA LYS A 90 -9.12 7.22 -4.49
C LYS A 90 -8.65 8.60 -4.06
N ALA A 91 -7.35 8.88 -4.15
CA ALA A 91 -6.78 10.21 -3.88
C ALA A 91 -7.41 11.27 -4.80
N MET A 92 -7.44 11.01 -6.11
CA MET A 92 -8.06 11.92 -7.09
C MET A 92 -9.55 12.13 -6.79
N ALA A 93 -10.29 11.06 -6.46
CA ALA A 93 -11.71 11.15 -6.08
C ALA A 93 -11.92 11.94 -4.77
N ALA A 94 -10.94 11.93 -3.87
CA ALA A 94 -10.93 12.74 -2.64
C ALA A 94 -10.44 14.18 -2.87
N GLY A 95 -10.15 14.57 -4.11
CA GLY A 95 -9.75 15.93 -4.48
C GLY A 95 -8.25 16.20 -4.38
N ALA A 96 -7.40 15.16 -4.41
CA ALA A 96 -5.96 15.35 -4.55
C ALA A 96 -5.61 15.97 -5.91
N THR A 97 -4.67 16.91 -5.93
CA THR A 97 -4.15 17.48 -7.18
C THR A 97 -2.97 16.67 -7.73
N GLU A 98 -2.64 16.88 -9.00
CA GLU A 98 -1.46 16.26 -9.62
C GLU A 98 -0.17 16.70 -8.92
N GLU A 99 -0.11 17.94 -8.43
CA GLU A 99 1.01 18.47 -7.65
C GLU A 99 1.15 17.75 -6.30
N GLU A 100 0.06 17.55 -5.56
CA GLU A 100 0.09 16.82 -4.27
C GLU A 100 0.56 15.37 -4.46
N ILE A 101 0.13 14.71 -5.54
CA ILE A 101 0.57 13.36 -5.89
C ILE A 101 2.05 13.36 -6.29
N SER A 102 2.48 14.33 -7.10
CA SER A 102 3.88 14.49 -7.51
C SER A 102 4.81 14.69 -6.31
N GLU A 103 4.44 15.59 -5.38
CA GLU A 103 5.18 15.82 -4.13
C GLU A 103 5.24 14.55 -3.28
N THR A 104 4.13 13.82 -3.17
CA THR A 104 4.07 12.54 -2.45
C THR A 104 5.03 11.50 -3.05
N ILE A 105 5.11 11.40 -4.37
CA ILE A 105 6.05 10.51 -5.08
C ILE A 105 7.50 10.92 -4.78
N CYS A 106 7.81 12.22 -4.86
CA CYS A 106 9.15 12.75 -4.57
C CYS A 106 9.56 12.46 -3.12
N ILE A 107 8.65 12.64 -2.15
CA ILE A 107 8.89 12.31 -0.74
C ILE A 107 9.19 10.81 -0.60
N ALA A 108 8.36 9.94 -1.19
CA ALA A 108 8.57 8.50 -1.12
C ALA A 108 9.92 8.07 -1.74
N ALA A 109 10.30 8.68 -2.86
CA ALA A 109 11.58 8.44 -3.51
C ALA A 109 12.76 8.88 -2.63
N ALA A 110 12.67 10.07 -2.01
CA ALA A 110 13.70 10.59 -1.11
C ALA A 110 13.92 9.67 0.10
N ILE A 111 12.83 9.22 0.75
CA ILE A 111 12.92 8.29 1.88
C ILE A 111 13.54 6.95 1.47
N ASN A 112 13.13 6.40 0.32
CA ASN A 112 13.67 5.13 -0.16
C ASN A 112 15.16 5.23 -0.55
N ALA A 113 15.61 6.37 -1.08
CA ALA A 113 17.02 6.62 -1.34
C ALA A 113 17.81 6.77 -0.03
N ALA A 114 17.31 7.56 0.92
CA ALA A 114 17.94 7.77 2.23
C ALA A 114 18.17 6.44 2.96
N ALA A 115 17.22 5.51 2.92
CA ALA A 115 17.35 4.19 3.54
C ALA A 115 18.57 3.37 3.05
N ILE A 116 19.07 3.64 1.84
CA ILE A 116 20.30 3.02 1.32
C ILE A 116 21.53 3.89 1.62
N ILE A 117 21.40 5.20 1.46
CA ILE A 117 22.52 6.13 1.69
C ILE A 117 22.94 6.13 3.15
N ASP A 118 22.02 6.07 4.11
CA ASP A 118 22.36 6.03 5.54
C ASP A 118 23.19 4.77 5.91
N LEU A 119 23.12 3.70 5.11
CA LEU A 119 23.96 2.51 5.32
C LEU A 119 25.44 2.76 4.99
N THR A 120 25.77 3.85 4.27
CA THR A 120 27.18 4.18 4.00
C THR A 120 27.93 4.52 5.29
N ASP A 121 27.25 5.06 6.29
CA ASP A 121 27.86 5.37 7.58
C ASP A 121 28.24 4.09 8.32
N ILE A 122 27.38 3.06 8.24
CA ILE A 122 27.70 1.73 8.76
C ILE A 122 28.91 1.15 8.04
N ALA A 123 28.98 1.28 6.72
CA ALA A 123 30.13 0.80 5.95
C ALA A 123 31.43 1.54 6.32
N ALA A 124 31.38 2.87 6.45
CA ALA A 124 32.52 3.69 6.86
C ALA A 124 33.01 3.30 8.27
N ASN A 125 32.09 3.12 9.21
CA ASN A 125 32.39 2.70 10.58
C ASN A 125 33.02 1.31 10.62
N ASN A 126 32.47 0.35 9.89
CA ASN A 126 32.98 -1.03 9.87
C ASN A 126 34.38 -1.14 9.22
N LEU A 127 34.71 -0.20 8.33
CA LEU A 127 36.01 -0.14 7.67
C LEU A 127 37.00 0.81 8.36
N GLU A 128 36.55 1.56 9.37
CA GLU A 128 37.33 2.61 10.05
C GLU A 128 37.92 3.64 9.06
N ILE A 129 37.20 3.97 7.99
CA ILE A 129 37.64 4.93 6.96
C ILE A 129 36.77 6.18 6.92
N ASN A 130 37.40 7.33 6.66
CA ASN A 130 36.72 8.58 6.34
C ASN A 130 37.10 9.03 4.93
N HIS A 131 36.56 8.34 3.93
CA HIS A 131 36.99 8.50 2.53
C HIS A 131 36.68 9.90 1.98
N PHE A 132 35.52 10.47 2.35
CA PHE A 132 35.10 11.83 1.98
C PHE A 132 34.67 12.62 3.23
N PRO A 133 35.61 13.24 3.97
CA PRO A 133 35.29 14.01 5.17
C PRO A 133 34.34 15.16 4.87
N SER A 134 33.27 15.28 5.64
CA SER A 134 32.26 16.32 5.51
C SER A 134 31.71 16.72 6.88
N GLU A 135 31.30 17.98 7.03
CA GLU A 135 30.52 18.45 8.20
C GLU A 135 29.04 18.07 8.10
N GLY A 136 28.66 17.29 7.08
CA GLY A 136 27.29 16.96 6.76
C GLY A 136 26.59 18.05 5.92
N PRO A 137 25.34 17.80 5.50
CA PRO A 137 24.57 18.76 4.73
C PRO A 137 24.22 19.99 5.58
N ARG A 138 24.70 21.18 5.15
CA ARG A 138 24.31 22.47 5.76
C ARG A 138 23.00 22.95 5.14
N PHE A 139 21.88 22.65 5.79
CA PHE A 139 20.60 23.24 5.39
C PHE A 139 20.51 24.68 5.91
N LYS A 140 20.43 25.65 5.00
CA LYS A 140 20.08 27.02 5.36
C LYS A 140 18.60 27.04 5.72
N VAL A 141 18.29 27.09 7.01
CA VAL A 141 16.93 27.32 7.48
C VAL A 141 16.65 28.81 7.24
N ASN A 142 15.86 29.13 6.23
CA ASN A 142 15.30 30.48 6.11
C ASN A 142 14.28 30.64 7.23
N LYS A 143 14.57 31.53 8.17
CA LYS A 143 13.61 32.02 9.17
C LYS A 143 12.62 32.97 8.52
#